data_AF-A0A9D2TNW2-F1
#
_entry.id   AF-A0A9D2TNW2-F1
#
_cell.length_a   1.000
_cell.length_b   1.000
_cell.length_c   1.000
_cell.angle_alpha   90.00
_cell.angle_beta   90.00
_cell.angle_gamma   90.00
#
_symmetry.space_group_name_H-M   'P 1'
#
loop_
_entity.id
_entity.type
_entity.pdbx_description
1 polymer ?
#
loop_
_entity_poly.entity_id
_entity_poly.type
_entity_poly.pdbx_seq_one_letter_code
_entity_poly.pdbx_strand_id
1 'polypeptide(L)'
;MTDTGAFSAVGHLTPEVVAALVDGELSRGAEQRAKVHLVHCQECRNEVRVQRQAADRLRGSDPLDGVHISGTLLDRLTQIPVVCDESEQSAGVDATAGSGDGNVSDEVGPDGCRRPDTFSGRMAAVMRRVQRRGGAAQPNSRGYRRGR
;
A
#
# COMPACT_ATOMS: atom_id res chain seq x y z
N MET A 1 7.64 14.04 -13.56
CA MET A 1 7.66 12.82 -12.71
C MET A 1 7.16 11.65 -13.56
N THR A 2 8.08 10.99 -14.27
CA THR A 2 7.78 9.95 -15.24
C THR A 2 7.55 8.61 -14.53
N ASP A 3 6.30 8.30 -14.24
CA ASP A 3 5.85 6.97 -13.82
C ASP A 3 5.76 6.06 -15.05
N THR A 4 6.93 5.70 -15.59
CA THR A 4 7.02 4.67 -16.62
C THR A 4 6.92 3.33 -15.91
N GLY A 5 5.70 2.78 -15.82
CA GLY A 5 5.50 1.40 -15.38
C GLY A 5 6.34 0.48 -16.26
N ALA A 6 7.49 0.05 -15.75
CA ALA A 6 8.49 -0.69 -16.51
C ALA A 6 8.00 -2.13 -16.69
N PHE A 7 7.32 -2.35 -17.80
CA PHE A 7 7.13 -3.67 -18.39
C PHE A 7 8.36 -3.98 -19.25
N SER A 8 8.88 -5.20 -19.18
CA SER A 8 9.96 -5.68 -20.05
C SER A 8 9.54 -5.63 -21.53
N ALA A 9 10.50 -5.83 -22.44
CA ALA A 9 10.24 -5.90 -23.89
C ALA A 9 9.17 -6.94 -24.30
N VAL A 10 8.76 -7.83 -23.39
CA VAL A 10 7.76 -8.89 -23.59
C VAL A 10 6.47 -8.67 -22.76
N GLY A 11 6.30 -7.51 -22.11
CA GLY A 11 5.08 -7.18 -21.36
C GLY A 11 4.99 -7.80 -19.96
N HIS A 12 6.10 -8.35 -19.44
CA HIS A 12 6.21 -8.88 -18.07
C HIS A 12 6.76 -7.82 -17.12
N LEU A 13 6.64 -8.04 -15.81
CA LEU A 13 7.32 -7.19 -14.83
C LEU A 13 8.83 -7.34 -14.99
N THR A 14 9.57 -6.24 -14.86
CA THR A 14 11.04 -6.34 -14.77
C THR A 14 11.45 -6.96 -13.43
N PRO A 15 12.62 -7.63 -13.36
CA PRO A 15 13.10 -8.21 -12.10
C PRO A 15 13.21 -7.16 -10.98
N GLU A 16 13.58 -5.93 -11.32
CA GLU A 16 13.62 -4.81 -10.36
C GLU A 16 12.25 -4.48 -9.78
N VAL A 17 11.20 -4.51 -10.60
CA VAL A 17 9.82 -4.28 -10.13
C VAL A 17 9.34 -5.46 -9.28
N VAL A 18 9.76 -6.68 -9.60
CA VAL A 18 9.45 -7.87 -8.78
C VAL A 18 10.12 -7.76 -7.40
N ALA A 19 11.40 -7.38 -7.33
CA ALA A 19 12.11 -7.16 -6.07
C ALA A 19 11.45 -6.05 -5.24
N ALA A 20 11.26 -4.86 -5.83
CA ALA A 20 10.61 -3.73 -5.16
C ALA A 20 9.17 -4.05 -4.70
N LEU A 21 8.43 -4.91 -5.42
CA LEU A 21 7.10 -5.37 -4.99
C LEU A 21 7.16 -6.30 -3.76
N VAL A 22 8.19 -7.14 -3.67
CA VAL A 22 8.39 -8.06 -2.54
C VAL A 22 8.88 -7.31 -1.30
N ASP A 23 9.76 -6.33 -1.50
CA ASP A 23 10.32 -5.51 -0.43
C ASP A 23 9.39 -4.38 0.03
N GLY A 24 8.34 -4.09 -0.75
CA GLY A 24 7.33 -3.08 -0.41
C GLY A 24 7.73 -1.65 -0.78
N GLU A 25 8.70 -1.49 -1.67
CA GLU A 25 9.30 -0.20 -2.05
C GLU A 25 8.62 0.47 -3.25
N LEU A 26 7.61 -0.17 -3.85
CA LEU A 26 6.86 0.41 -4.95
C LEU A 26 5.93 1.55 -4.48
N SER A 27 5.83 2.59 -5.30
CA SER A 27 4.78 3.61 -5.13
C SER A 27 3.39 2.96 -5.23
N ARG A 28 2.39 3.52 -4.53
CA ARG A 28 1.02 2.96 -4.51
C ARG A 28 0.44 2.71 -5.92
N GLY A 29 0.71 3.59 -6.87
CA GLY A 29 0.27 3.44 -8.25
C GLY A 29 0.94 2.27 -8.96
N ALA A 30 2.26 2.14 -8.82
CA ALA A 30 3.04 1.05 -9.38
C ALA A 30 2.68 -0.29 -8.74
N GLU A 31 2.52 -0.33 -7.42
CA GLU A 31 2.10 -1.51 -6.68
C GLU A 31 0.72 -2.02 -7.14
N GLN A 32 -0.25 -1.12 -7.28
CA GLN A 32 -1.60 -1.49 -7.77
C GLN A 32 -1.54 -2.08 -9.18
N ARG A 33 -0.77 -1.48 -10.10
CA ARG A 33 -0.61 -2.00 -11.47
C ARG A 33 0.08 -3.36 -11.47
N ALA A 34 1.14 -3.53 -10.68
CA ALA A 34 1.83 -4.80 -10.54
C ALA A 34 0.89 -5.88 -10.02
N LYS A 35 0.11 -5.60 -8.97
CA LYS A 35 -0.90 -6.53 -8.42
C LYS A 35 -1.97 -6.92 -9.45
N VAL A 36 -2.47 -5.97 -10.24
CA VAL A 36 -3.40 -6.26 -11.34
C VAL A 36 -2.74 -7.16 -12.39
N HIS A 37 -1.49 -6.88 -12.77
CA HIS A 37 -0.74 -7.72 -13.71
C HIS A 37 -0.59 -9.16 -13.20
N LEU A 38 -0.32 -9.35 -11.90
CA LEU A 38 -0.26 -10.68 -11.30
C LEU A 38 -1.56 -11.47 -11.45
N VAL A 39 -2.73 -10.83 -11.44
CA VAL A 39 -4.01 -11.53 -11.66
C VAL A 39 -4.10 -12.16 -13.06
N HIS A 40 -3.43 -11.57 -14.04
CA HIS A 40 -3.50 -11.98 -15.44
C HIS A 40 -2.29 -12.80 -15.92
N CYS A 41 -1.12 -12.63 -15.31
CA CYS A 41 0.11 -13.32 -15.71
C CYS A 41 0.55 -14.35 -14.66
N GLN A 42 0.66 -15.63 -15.06
CA GLN A 42 1.11 -16.72 -14.20
C GLN A 42 2.64 -16.74 -14.02
N GLU A 43 3.39 -16.27 -15.02
CA GLU A 43 4.86 -16.22 -14.98
C GLU A 43 5.35 -15.24 -13.92
N CYS A 44 4.86 -13.99 -13.95
CA CYS A 44 5.20 -13.00 -12.92
C CYS A 44 4.69 -13.40 -11.52
N ARG A 45 3.62 -14.19 -11.43
CA ARG A 45 3.19 -14.80 -10.16
C ARG A 45 4.25 -15.77 -9.63
N ASN A 46 4.84 -16.58 -10.50
CA ASN A 46 5.87 -17.54 -10.12
C ASN A 46 7.16 -16.81 -9.71
N GLU A 47 7.58 -15.79 -10.47
CA GLU A 47 8.75 -14.96 -10.14
C GLU A 47 8.61 -14.30 -8.77
N VAL A 48 7.47 -13.66 -8.48
CA VAL A 48 7.20 -13.06 -7.17
C VAL A 48 7.23 -14.11 -6.04
N ARG A 49 6.71 -15.33 -6.29
CA ARG A 49 6.77 -16.41 -5.29
C ARG A 49 8.19 -16.85 -5.01
N VAL A 50 9.02 -17.02 -6.04
CA VAL A 50 10.43 -17.37 -5.91
C VAL A 50 11.18 -16.29 -5.14
N GLN A 51 10.97 -15.02 -5.49
CA GLN A 51 11.61 -13.90 -4.82
C GLN A 51 11.20 -13.79 -3.35
N ARG A 52 9.91 -14.01 -3.02
CA ARG A 52 9.44 -14.08 -1.62
C ARG A 52 10.11 -15.21 -0.85
N GLN A 53 10.19 -16.41 -1.44
CA GLN A 53 10.87 -17.52 -0.79
C GLN A 53 12.36 -17.23 -0.57
N ALA A 54 13.02 -16.55 -1.50
CA ALA A 54 14.40 -16.11 -1.31
C ALA A 54 14.52 -15.09 -0.17
N ALA A 55 13.64 -14.08 -0.13
CA ALA A 55 13.60 -13.09 0.94
C ALA A 55 13.33 -13.72 2.31
N ASP A 56 12.38 -14.66 2.40
CA ASP A 56 12.06 -15.39 3.62
C ASP A 56 13.24 -16.25 4.09
N ARG A 57 13.95 -16.89 3.16
CA ARG A 57 15.17 -17.63 3.48
C ARG A 57 16.24 -16.72 4.04
N LEU A 58 16.48 -15.55 3.46
CA LEU A 58 17.46 -14.58 3.97
C LEU A 58 17.10 -14.10 5.38
N ARG A 59 15.82 -13.78 5.61
CA ARG A 59 15.29 -13.39 6.92
C ARG A 59 15.36 -14.53 7.96
N GLY A 60 15.16 -15.77 7.53
CA GLY A 60 15.20 -16.95 8.39
C GLY A 60 16.58 -17.57 8.58
N SER A 61 17.53 -17.31 7.68
CA SER A 61 18.93 -17.78 7.75
C SER A 61 19.84 -16.88 8.57
N ASP A 62 19.27 -15.85 9.17
CA ASP A 62 20.02 -14.89 9.96
C ASP A 62 20.60 -15.62 11.20
N PRO A 63 21.91 -15.50 11.49
CA PRO A 63 22.48 -15.91 12.76
C PRO A 63 22.01 -14.95 13.87
N LEU A 64 20.70 -14.91 14.11
CA LEU A 64 20.03 -14.14 15.16
C LEU A 64 20.40 -14.62 16.57
N ASP A 65 21.15 -15.72 16.68
CA ASP A 65 21.83 -16.09 17.92
C ASP A 65 22.85 -15.02 18.37
N GLY A 66 23.29 -14.12 17.48
CA GLY A 66 24.26 -13.05 17.79
C GLY A 66 23.75 -11.60 17.67
N VAL A 67 22.64 -11.34 16.97
CA VAL A 67 22.10 -9.98 16.78
C VAL A 67 21.02 -9.72 17.82
N HIS A 68 21.46 -9.29 19.00
CA HIS A 68 20.57 -8.88 20.08
C HIS A 68 20.37 -7.38 20.07
N ILE A 69 19.14 -6.95 20.31
CA ILE A 69 18.87 -5.54 20.58
C ILE A 69 19.51 -5.21 21.93
N SER A 70 20.34 -4.16 21.99
CA SER A 70 20.91 -3.69 23.26
C SER A 70 19.78 -3.39 24.25
N GLY A 71 19.91 -3.85 25.50
CA GLY A 71 18.90 -3.59 26.54
C GLY A 71 18.60 -2.11 26.75
N THR A 72 19.60 -1.24 26.52
CA THR A 72 19.43 0.21 26.56
C THR A 72 18.57 0.77 25.42
N LEU A 73 18.58 0.12 24.24
CA LEU A 73 17.74 0.51 23.12
C LEU A 73 16.30 0.04 23.34
N LEU A 74 16.11 -1.16 23.90
CA LEU A 74 14.79 -1.65 24.29
C LEU A 74 14.14 -0.73 25.34
N ASP A 75 14.89 -0.35 26.38
CA ASP A 75 14.41 0.56 27.42
C ASP A 75 13.96 1.90 26.82
N ARG A 76 14.78 2.51 25.95
CA ARG A 76 14.41 3.74 25.24
C ARG A 76 13.19 3.58 24.34
N LEU A 77 13.07 2.48 23.60
CA LEU A 77 11.90 2.21 22.74
C LEU A 77 10.62 2.08 23.58
N THR A 78 10.68 1.47 24.76
CA THR A 78 9.51 1.35 25.66
C THR A 78 9.07 2.66 26.28
N GLN A 79 9.95 3.68 26.29
CA GLN A 79 9.65 5.02 26.81
C GLN A 79 9.09 5.97 25.74
N ILE A 80 9.08 5.57 24.46
CA ILE A 80 8.46 6.39 23.39
C ILE A 80 6.94 6.38 23.59
N PRO A 81 6.30 7.55 23.82
CA PRO A 81 4.85 7.63 23.92
C PRO A 81 4.20 7.16 22.62
N VAL A 82 3.28 6.21 22.71
CA VAL A 82 2.50 5.70 21.55
C VAL A 82 1.43 6.71 21.11
N VAL A 83 1.14 7.70 21.96
CA VAL A 83 0.21 8.79 21.69
C VAL A 83 1.03 10.08 21.77
N CYS A 84 1.20 10.76 20.64
CA CYS A 84 1.64 12.14 20.63
C CYS A 84 0.38 12.99 20.84
N ASP A 85 0.21 13.60 22.01
CA ASP A 85 -0.82 14.63 22.20
C ASP A 85 -0.48 15.80 21.25
N GLU A 86 -1.33 15.99 20.24
CA GLU A 86 -1.29 17.06 19.24
C GLU A 86 -1.76 18.42 19.80
N SER A 87 -1.55 18.65 21.09
CA SER A 87 -1.89 19.88 21.77
C SER A 87 -0.63 20.45 22.39
N GLU A 88 0.02 21.39 21.70
CA GLU A 88 0.78 22.54 22.25
C GLU A 88 1.74 23.19 21.22
N GLN A 89 1.32 23.34 19.97
CA GLN A 89 1.98 24.25 19.03
C GLN A 89 0.95 25.12 18.27
N SER A 90 0.14 25.85 19.03
CA SER A 90 -0.62 27.00 18.52
C SER A 90 -0.15 28.27 19.23
N ALA A 91 1.09 28.68 18.96
CA ALA A 91 1.55 30.03 19.26
C ALA A 91 1.95 30.70 17.94
N GLY A 92 0.98 31.41 17.36
CA GLY A 92 1.21 32.53 16.44
C GLY A 92 1.39 32.19 14.96
N VAL A 93 0.28 32.02 14.23
CA VAL A 93 0.19 32.55 12.85
C VAL A 93 -1.16 33.23 12.65
N ASP A 94 -1.08 34.50 12.33
CA ASP A 94 -2.12 35.41 11.93
C ASP A 94 -2.38 35.28 10.42
N ALA A 95 -3.45 34.61 10.00
CA ALA A 95 -3.94 34.76 8.63
C ALA A 95 -5.42 34.35 8.50
N THR A 96 -6.26 35.39 8.38
CA THR A 96 -7.41 35.52 7.48
C THR A 96 -8.36 34.33 7.29
N ALA A 97 -9.61 34.56 7.69
CA ALA A 97 -10.79 33.76 7.34
C ALA A 97 -10.83 33.34 5.87
N GLY A 98 -10.82 32.03 5.65
CA GLY A 98 -11.17 31.37 4.39
C GLY A 98 -11.98 30.11 4.72
N SER A 99 -13.22 30.07 4.25
CA SER A 99 -14.20 29.01 4.49
C SER A 99 -13.73 27.61 4.08
N GLY A 100 -13.93 26.66 5.00
CA GLY A 100 -14.35 25.26 4.76
C GLY A 100 -13.53 24.39 3.81
N ASP A 101 -12.67 23.54 4.36
CA ASP A 101 -12.65 22.07 4.16
C ASP A 101 -11.33 21.52 4.74
N GLY A 102 -11.37 21.15 6.01
CA GLY A 102 -10.23 20.56 6.72
C GLY A 102 -9.87 19.20 6.15
N ASN A 103 -8.81 19.16 5.33
CA ASN A 103 -8.16 17.93 4.89
C ASN A 103 -7.40 17.33 6.07
N VAL A 104 -8.05 16.47 6.84
CA VAL A 104 -7.41 15.64 7.88
C VAL A 104 -6.47 14.66 7.16
N SER A 105 -5.17 14.89 7.28
CA SER A 105 -4.14 14.02 6.72
C SER A 105 -4.35 12.60 7.22
N ASP A 106 -4.72 11.75 6.27
CA ASP A 106 -5.03 10.35 6.48
C ASP A 106 -3.69 9.61 6.33
N GLU A 107 -2.94 9.68 7.44
CA GLU A 107 -1.58 9.15 7.65
C GLU A 107 -1.56 7.65 7.32
N VAL A 108 -0.61 7.23 6.50
CA VAL A 108 -0.41 5.81 6.20
C VAL A 108 0.49 5.24 7.28
N GLY A 109 -0.07 4.37 8.12
CA GLY A 109 0.70 3.66 9.13
C GLY A 109 1.78 2.75 8.50
N PRO A 110 2.78 2.32 9.29
CA PRO A 110 3.90 1.49 8.83
C PRO A 110 3.46 0.17 8.17
N ASP A 111 2.22 -0.28 8.43
CA ASP A 111 1.62 -1.47 7.82
C ASP A 111 1.07 -1.24 6.40
N GLY A 112 1.28 -0.05 5.81
CA GLY A 112 0.75 0.34 4.49
C GLY A 112 -0.79 0.47 4.46
N CYS A 113 -1.44 0.28 5.60
CA CYS A 113 -2.87 0.41 5.76
C CYS A 113 -3.21 1.84 6.16
N ARG A 114 -3.96 2.53 5.30
CA ARG A 114 -4.53 3.83 5.59
C ARG A 114 -5.60 3.67 6.68
N ARG A 115 -5.31 4.16 7.89
CA ARG A 115 -6.18 4.01 9.06
C ARG A 115 -6.74 5.39 9.41
N PRO A 116 -7.93 5.75 8.91
CA PRO A 116 -8.51 7.04 9.25
C PRO A 116 -8.82 7.09 10.75
N ASP A 117 -8.32 8.11 11.42
CA ASP A 117 -8.50 8.33 12.85
C ASP A 117 -9.90 8.82 13.19
N THR A 118 -10.60 9.41 12.22
CA THR A 118 -11.99 9.84 12.35
C THR A 118 -12.97 8.71 12.07
N PHE A 119 -14.04 8.64 12.87
CA PHE A 119 -15.13 7.70 12.67
C PHE A 119 -15.75 7.79 11.26
N SER A 120 -15.91 9.01 10.75
CA SER A 120 -16.41 9.27 9.39
C SER A 120 -15.45 8.74 8.32
N GLY A 121 -14.14 8.88 8.51
CA GLY A 121 -13.13 8.29 7.63
C GLY A 121 -13.17 6.77 7.63
N ARG A 122 -13.39 6.13 8.79
CA ARG A 122 -13.59 4.67 8.89
C ARG A 122 -14.84 4.23 8.14
N MET A 123 -15.95 4.95 8.29
CA MET A 123 -17.19 4.67 7.56
C MET A 123 -17.02 4.86 6.04
N ALA A 124 -16.33 5.91 5.60
CA ALA A 124 -16.04 6.14 4.19
C ALA A 124 -15.17 5.03 3.58
N ALA A 125 -14.20 4.49 4.33
CA ALA A 125 -13.39 3.35 3.90
C ALA A 125 -14.22 2.07 3.75
N VAL A 126 -15.14 1.81 4.68
CA VAL A 126 -16.08 0.68 4.61
C VAL A 126 -17.01 0.80 3.40
N MET A 127 -17.61 1.97 3.17
CA MET A 127 -18.51 2.19 2.03
C MET A 127 -17.81 1.97 0.69
N ARG A 128 -16.57 2.48 0.53
CA ARG A 128 -15.76 2.20 -0.67
C ARG A 128 -15.50 0.71 -0.88
N ARG A 129 -15.30 -0.07 0.20
CA ARG A 129 -15.11 -1.52 0.13
C ARG A 129 -16.38 -2.26 -0.29
N VAL A 130 -17.55 -1.81 0.16
CA VAL A 130 -18.86 -2.33 -0.24
C VAL A 130 -19.14 -2.00 -1.71
N GLN A 131 -18.89 -0.76 -2.15
CA GLN A 131 -19.08 -0.36 -3.55
C GLN A 131 -18.24 -1.19 -4.52
N ARG A 132 -16.97 -1.49 -4.17
CA ARG A 132 -16.12 -2.36 -4.99
C ARG A 132 -16.55 -3.82 -4.99
N ARG A 133 -17.25 -4.30 -3.95
CA ARG A 133 -17.82 -5.65 -3.90
C ARG A 133 -19.16 -5.77 -4.66
N GLY A 134 -19.94 -4.70 -4.77
CA GLY A 134 -21.23 -4.69 -5.47
C GLY A 134 -21.18 -4.35 -6.97
N GLY A 135 -20.03 -3.93 -7.50
CA GLY A 135 -19.91 -3.41 -8.88
C GLY A 135 -19.68 -4.45 -10.00
N ALA A 136 -19.73 -5.75 -9.72
CA ALA A 136 -19.56 -6.80 -10.73
C ALA A 136 -20.91 -7.34 -11.24
N ALA A 137 -21.68 -6.51 -11.95
CA ALA A 137 -22.77 -6.96 -12.79
C ALA A 137 -23.06 -5.92 -13.89
N GLN A 138 -22.33 -6.02 -15.01
CA GLN A 138 -22.71 -5.33 -16.24
C GLN A 138 -23.36 -6.37 -17.17
N PRO A 139 -24.69 -6.34 -17.40
CA PRO A 139 -25.32 -7.24 -18.36
C PRO A 139 -24.91 -6.82 -19.78
N ASN A 140 -24.13 -7.69 -20.42
CA ASN A 140 -23.74 -7.60 -21.82
C ASN A 140 -24.99 -7.79 -22.71
N SER A 141 -25.49 -6.71 -23.32
CA SER A 141 -26.51 -6.77 -24.36
C SER A 141 -25.88 -7.22 -25.69
N ARG A 142 -25.78 -8.55 -25.87
CA ARG A 142 -25.50 -9.19 -27.17
C ARG A 142 -26.72 -9.05 -28.10
N GLY A 143 -26.66 -8.09 -29.01
CA GLY A 143 -27.55 -8.01 -30.17
C GLY A 143 -26.80 -8.31 -31.46
N TYR A 144 -26.84 -9.56 -31.93
CA TYR A 144 -26.59 -9.89 -33.34
C TYR A 144 -27.75 -10.78 -33.83
N ARG A 145 -28.66 -10.21 -34.63
CA ARG A 145 -29.66 -10.98 -35.37
C ARG A 145 -29.08 -11.41 -36.71
N ARG A 146 -29.33 -12.68 -37.01
CA ARG A 146 -28.88 -13.48 -38.15
C ARG A 146 -29.38 -12.93 -39.48
N GLY A 147 -28.54 -13.06 -40.51
CA GLY A 147 -28.98 -13.06 -41.89
C GLY A 147 -29.70 -14.34 -42.27
N ARG A 148 -30.61 -14.23 -43.23
CA ARG A 148 -30.83 -15.21 -44.29
C ARG A 148 -31.40 -14.48 -45.50
#